data_AF-G7H7U1-F1
#
_entry.id   AF-G7H7U1-F1
#
_cell.length_a   1.000
_cell.length_b   1.000
_cell.length_c   1.000
_cell.angle_alpha   90.00
_cell.angle_beta   90.00
_cell.angle_gamma   90.00
#
_symmetry.space_group_name_H-M   'P 1'
#
loop_
_entity.id
_entity.type
_entity.pdbx_description
1 polymer ?
#
loop_
_entity_poly.entity_id
_entity_poly.type
_entity_poly.pdbx_seq_one_letter_code
_entity_poly.pdbx_strand_id
1 'polypeptide(L)'
;MFVVLGLFGTGILTVPTDGSAMAPAPKRAQERLDTATTSFTAAPGAVYSGPMGSHPANLDGFAVTATGDARGTVAIKGVPAEVLHLDGTTYVKASREFWSMAGGSGGPDSPKLDIDRLANNWAAVGDGLLGFRIGDLIPKNLGLAIQDGDRRIPGELGAPSGPASNTPDARGTVTGLPVNIEQRENNIVEAGTMATAIGPNGGIIGVLGPVGSRGDSTPETSRLKIRVMTNSEVLTFYSTVQGLTDPLKRVPMPGVDVPKPTGSLVQCGPGCHSVTYNFTNSGTGGADRATVSVQQTSNFTVAGAPAGSCQRSVSMPLGGRATSTCLFSYSPPRGRFTVRVESNFKVSAHVEKDVRVMIESLDRNKKIATGPRPGQWYPKPYKVNAPNRGYDRQITGNTSPFAYMVGGYPFDGIEPDGTLLMTAGPGYDAHVRGDSFDPAWPGTTQLASNAEAQRKAAGEAPVRWVFAEAKAAGAARKLLEQKRIEGIEVVVIPADR
;
A
#
# COMPACT_ATOMS: atom_id res chain seq x y z
N MET A 1 -10.50 30.70 67.62
CA MET A 1 -9.38 31.11 66.75
C MET A 1 -8.43 29.92 66.67
N PHE A 2 -8.57 29.09 65.62
CA PHE A 2 -7.82 27.83 65.49
C PHE A 2 -6.46 28.11 64.83
N VAL A 3 -5.39 27.72 65.51
CA VAL A 3 -4.02 27.74 64.99
C VAL A 3 -3.80 26.44 64.21
N VAL A 4 -3.58 26.57 62.91
CA VAL A 4 -3.22 25.48 62.00
C VAL A 4 -1.70 25.31 62.03
N LEU A 5 -1.24 24.14 62.47
CA LEU A 5 0.17 23.74 62.44
C LEU A 5 0.45 23.13 61.04
N GLY A 6 1.17 23.85 60.19
CA GLY A 6 1.60 23.36 58.88
C GLY A 6 2.91 22.57 58.98
N LEU A 7 2.87 21.25 58.76
CA LEU A 7 4.04 20.45 58.47
C LEU A 7 4.42 20.62 56.99
N PHE A 8 5.52 21.32 56.72
CA PHE A 8 6.21 21.27 55.43
C PHE A 8 7.16 20.08 55.43
N GLY A 9 6.72 18.96 54.85
CA GLY A 9 7.60 17.84 54.54
C GLY A 9 8.50 18.20 53.35
N THR A 10 9.75 18.55 53.61
CA THR A 10 10.80 18.64 52.61
C THR A 10 11.18 17.23 52.15
N GLY A 11 10.45 16.72 51.15
CA GLY A 11 10.85 15.51 50.45
C GLY A 11 12.15 15.76 49.69
N ILE A 12 13.27 15.32 50.26
CA ILE A 12 14.57 15.27 49.59
C ILE A 12 14.41 14.31 48.41
N LEU A 13 14.44 14.84 47.19
CA LEU A 13 14.60 14.06 45.96
C LEU A 13 15.96 13.35 46.06
N THR A 14 15.96 12.06 46.39
CA THR A 14 17.15 11.22 46.23
C THR A 14 17.40 11.04 44.74
N VAL A 15 18.29 11.85 44.18
CA VAL A 15 18.88 11.60 42.86
C VAL A 15 19.76 10.36 43.01
N PRO A 16 19.51 9.25 42.30
CA PRO A 16 20.39 8.09 42.35
C PRO A 16 21.78 8.50 41.82
N THR A 17 22.78 8.40 42.69
CA THR A 17 24.18 8.75 42.45
C THR A 17 25.01 7.55 41.99
N ASP A 18 24.47 6.66 41.14
CA ASP A 18 25.24 5.49 40.68
C ASP A 18 26.36 5.83 39.68
N GLY A 19 26.57 7.12 39.39
CA GLY A 19 27.74 7.64 38.67
C GLY A 19 27.84 7.16 37.21
N SER A 20 26.84 6.44 36.72
CA SER A 20 26.81 5.97 35.34
C SER A 20 26.48 7.15 34.42
N ALA A 21 27.36 7.42 33.46
CA ALA A 21 27.14 8.49 32.49
C ALA A 21 25.86 8.17 31.69
N MET A 22 24.80 8.97 31.90
CA MET A 22 23.58 8.84 31.12
C MET A 22 23.86 9.20 29.65
N ALA A 23 23.27 8.44 28.72
CA ALA A 23 23.32 8.78 27.30
C ALA A 23 22.75 10.19 27.05
N PRO A 24 23.33 10.97 26.12
CA PRO A 24 22.80 12.28 25.72
C PRO A 24 21.32 12.22 25.31
N ALA A 25 20.58 13.30 25.55
CA ALA A 25 19.13 13.35 25.31
C ALA A 25 18.70 12.91 23.89
N PRO A 26 19.37 13.32 22.79
CA PRO A 26 19.03 12.85 21.44
C PRO A 26 19.20 11.33 21.26
N LYS A 27 20.19 10.72 21.91
CA LYS A 27 20.39 9.25 21.86
C LYS A 27 19.26 8.53 22.59
N ARG A 28 18.88 8.99 23.78
CA ARG A 28 17.74 8.41 24.52
C ARG A 28 16.41 8.57 23.78
N ALA A 29 16.21 9.72 23.12
CA ALA A 29 15.03 9.96 22.30
C ALA A 29 14.98 9.00 21.09
N GLN A 30 16.11 8.80 20.40
CA GLN A 30 16.25 7.80 19.34
C GLN A 30 15.99 6.38 19.85
N GLU A 31 16.62 5.95 20.94
CA GLU A 31 16.43 4.61 21.52
C GLU A 31 14.96 4.35 21.90
N ARG A 32 14.29 5.37 22.44
CA ARG A 32 12.86 5.30 22.75
C ARG A 32 12.01 5.17 21.50
N LEU A 33 12.33 5.93 20.44
CA LEU A 33 11.63 5.84 19.16
C LEU A 33 11.88 4.48 18.48
N ASP A 34 13.11 3.97 18.49
CA ASP A 34 13.50 2.65 18.00
C ASP A 34 12.69 1.56 18.68
N THR A 35 12.63 1.59 20.01
CA THR A 35 11.87 0.62 20.80
C THR A 35 10.37 0.69 20.46
N ALA A 36 9.80 1.89 20.40
CA ALA A 36 8.38 2.06 20.12
C ALA A 36 7.99 1.62 18.70
N THR A 37 8.79 2.00 17.71
CA THR A 37 8.55 1.68 16.29
C THR A 37 8.77 0.19 15.99
N THR A 38 9.85 -0.41 16.47
CA THR A 38 10.10 -1.85 16.30
C THR A 38 9.06 -2.70 17.03
N SER A 39 8.65 -2.32 18.25
CA SER A 39 7.53 -2.97 18.94
C SER A 39 6.22 -2.86 18.15
N PHE A 40 5.93 -1.68 17.60
CA PHE A 40 4.74 -1.47 16.77
C PHE A 40 4.73 -2.33 15.51
N THR A 41 5.89 -2.58 14.88
CA THR A 41 5.95 -3.48 13.72
C THR A 41 5.46 -4.89 14.03
N ALA A 42 5.60 -5.35 15.28
CA ALA A 42 5.19 -6.68 15.74
C ALA A 42 3.68 -6.80 15.98
N ALA A 43 2.94 -5.68 15.96
CA ALA A 43 1.51 -5.68 16.20
C ALA A 43 0.76 -6.55 15.17
N PRO A 44 -0.23 -7.36 15.60
CA PRO A 44 -1.05 -8.18 14.69
C PRO A 44 -2.03 -7.31 13.87
N GLY A 45 -2.28 -6.09 14.33
CA GLY A 45 -3.06 -5.04 13.66
C GLY A 45 -3.08 -3.77 14.50
N ALA A 46 -3.66 -2.70 13.95
CA ALA A 46 -3.88 -1.44 14.66
C ALA A 46 -5.16 -0.77 14.18
N VAL A 47 -5.76 0.03 15.06
CA VAL A 47 -6.92 0.88 14.77
C VAL A 47 -6.47 2.34 14.72
N TYR A 48 -6.90 3.03 13.67
CA TYR A 48 -6.56 4.42 13.37
C TYR A 48 -7.80 5.31 13.43
N SER A 49 -7.65 6.48 14.05
CA SER A 49 -8.66 7.53 14.03
C SER A 49 -8.02 8.91 13.85
N GLY A 50 -8.63 9.77 13.04
CA GLY A 50 -8.17 11.15 12.79
C GLY A 50 -7.89 11.44 11.31
N PRO A 51 -7.52 12.69 11.00
CA PRO A 51 -7.31 13.13 9.62
C PRO A 51 -6.04 12.53 9.01
N MET A 52 -6.13 12.19 7.74
CA MET A 52 -5.06 11.62 6.92
C MET A 52 -4.93 12.38 5.59
N GLY A 53 -3.71 12.76 5.21
CA GLY A 53 -3.39 13.40 3.92
C GLY A 53 -3.95 14.82 3.69
N SER A 54 -3.75 15.35 2.48
CA SER A 54 -4.20 16.69 2.03
C SER A 54 -5.68 16.77 1.66
N HIS A 55 -6.24 15.66 1.19
CA HIS A 55 -7.67 15.52 0.98
C HIS A 55 -8.21 14.98 2.28
N PRO A 56 -9.00 15.73 3.09
CA PRO A 56 -9.31 15.35 4.46
C PRO A 56 -10.18 14.09 4.46
N ALA A 57 -9.50 12.95 4.41
CA ALA A 57 -9.99 11.65 4.75
C ALA A 57 -9.86 11.59 6.27
N ASN A 58 -10.99 11.57 6.96
CA ASN A 58 -11.00 11.38 8.40
C ASN A 58 -11.29 9.91 8.68
N LEU A 59 -10.34 9.24 9.32
CA LEU A 59 -10.49 7.85 9.72
C LEU A 59 -11.29 7.78 11.03
N ASP A 60 -12.22 6.84 11.11
CA ASP A 60 -12.93 6.52 12.35
C ASP A 60 -12.97 5.02 12.57
N GLY A 61 -12.25 4.56 13.61
CA GLY A 61 -12.18 3.15 13.96
C GLY A 61 -11.60 2.29 12.84
N PHE A 62 -10.69 2.83 12.04
CA PHE A 62 -10.16 2.18 10.86
C PHE A 62 -9.13 1.13 11.25
N ALA A 63 -9.52 -0.14 11.29
CA ALA A 63 -8.66 -1.27 11.63
C ALA A 63 -7.86 -1.71 10.40
N VAL A 64 -6.56 -1.91 10.57
CA VAL A 64 -5.64 -2.48 9.57
C VAL A 64 -4.85 -3.59 10.23
N THR A 65 -4.89 -4.79 9.64
CA THR A 65 -4.15 -5.95 10.12
C THR A 65 -2.69 -5.92 9.66
N ALA A 66 -1.84 -6.77 10.23
CA ALA A 66 -0.43 -6.90 9.83
C ALA A 66 -0.23 -7.33 8.36
N THR A 67 -1.26 -7.91 7.73
CA THR A 67 -1.26 -8.33 6.32
C THR A 67 -1.80 -7.26 5.38
N GLY A 68 -2.33 -6.15 5.90
CA GLY A 68 -2.91 -5.07 5.11
C GLY A 68 -4.40 -5.16 4.87
N ASP A 69 -5.07 -6.23 5.32
CA ASP A 69 -6.53 -6.27 5.31
C ASP A 69 -7.06 -5.20 6.26
N ALA A 70 -8.06 -4.43 5.82
CA ALA A 70 -8.55 -3.29 6.57
C ALA A 70 -10.07 -3.16 6.54
N ARG A 71 -10.63 -2.51 7.57
CA ARG A 71 -12.04 -2.18 7.68
C ARG A 71 -12.25 -0.97 8.58
N GLY A 72 -13.17 -0.09 8.20
CA GLY A 72 -13.65 0.96 9.09
C GLY A 72 -14.45 2.00 8.33
N THR A 73 -14.56 3.18 8.91
CA THR A 73 -15.22 4.32 8.26
C THR A 73 -14.18 5.35 7.85
N VAL A 74 -14.33 5.87 6.62
CA VAL A 74 -13.58 7.01 6.13
C VAL A 74 -14.57 8.10 5.71
N ALA A 75 -14.39 9.32 6.21
CA ALA A 75 -15.15 10.47 5.75
C ALA A 75 -14.30 11.31 4.78
N ILE A 76 -14.75 11.43 3.53
CA ILE A 76 -14.10 12.27 2.51
C ILE A 76 -14.91 13.55 2.38
N LYS A 77 -14.29 14.71 2.63
CA LYS A 77 -14.97 16.02 2.65
C LYS A 77 -16.19 16.01 3.60
N GLY A 78 -16.11 15.27 4.71
CA GLY A 78 -17.16 15.14 5.71
C GLY A 78 -18.25 14.11 5.40
N VAL A 79 -18.26 13.49 4.21
CA VAL A 79 -19.27 12.46 3.88
C VAL A 79 -18.70 11.07 4.16
N PRO A 80 -19.31 10.29 5.07
CA PRO A 80 -18.79 9.00 5.48
C PRO A 80 -19.02 7.90 4.44
N ALA A 81 -18.10 6.94 4.42
CA ALA A 81 -18.20 5.70 3.68
C ALA A 81 -17.63 4.54 4.52
N GLU A 82 -18.30 3.39 4.48
CA GLU A 82 -17.74 2.14 4.98
C GLU A 82 -16.70 1.65 3.99
N VAL A 83 -15.52 1.29 4.48
CA VAL A 83 -14.40 0.81 3.69
C VAL A 83 -14.00 -0.58 4.16
N LEU A 84 -13.70 -1.43 3.20
CA LEU A 84 -13.20 -2.78 3.41
C LEU A 84 -12.10 -3.04 2.37
N HIS A 85 -10.91 -3.42 2.79
CA HIS A 85 -9.81 -3.75 1.88
C HIS A 85 -9.35 -5.16 2.15
N LEU A 86 -9.45 -6.02 1.13
CA LEU A 86 -9.15 -7.45 1.23
C LEU A 86 -8.40 -7.88 -0.01
N ASP A 87 -7.30 -8.60 0.19
CA ASP A 87 -6.56 -9.23 -0.92
C ASP A 87 -6.21 -8.23 -2.04
N GLY A 88 -5.76 -7.04 -1.65
CA GLY A 88 -5.41 -5.95 -2.57
C GLY A 88 -6.60 -5.25 -3.24
N THR A 89 -7.85 -5.63 -2.95
CA THR A 89 -9.05 -4.98 -3.49
C THR A 89 -9.72 -4.11 -2.44
N THR A 90 -9.96 -2.85 -2.77
CA THR A 90 -10.70 -1.91 -1.92
C THR A 90 -12.17 -1.90 -2.31
N TYR A 91 -13.05 -2.12 -1.34
CA TYR A 91 -14.48 -2.04 -1.43
C TYR A 91 -14.99 -0.87 -0.60
N VAL A 92 -15.93 -0.12 -1.16
CA VAL A 92 -16.55 1.03 -0.51
C VAL A 92 -18.05 0.91 -0.58
N LYS A 93 -18.73 1.15 0.54
CA LYS A 93 -20.18 1.27 0.63
C LYS A 93 -20.51 2.65 1.19
N ALA A 94 -21.21 3.44 0.39
CA ALA A 94 -21.43 4.85 0.69
C ALA A 94 -22.76 5.37 0.16
N SER A 95 -23.17 6.54 0.64
CA SER A 95 -24.41 7.19 0.23
C SER A 95 -24.37 7.68 -1.23
N ARG A 96 -25.53 8.05 -1.76
CA ARG A 96 -25.63 8.70 -3.08
C ARG A 96 -24.78 9.98 -3.16
N GLU A 97 -24.75 10.75 -2.07
CA GLU A 97 -23.99 11.99 -1.97
C GLU A 97 -22.49 11.73 -2.14
N PHE A 98 -21.96 10.72 -1.44
CA PHE A 98 -20.56 10.31 -1.58
C PHE A 98 -20.22 9.98 -3.03
N TRP A 99 -21.02 9.13 -3.68
CA TRP A 99 -20.78 8.72 -5.07
C TRP A 99 -20.92 9.87 -6.07
N SER A 100 -21.79 10.84 -5.79
CA SER A 100 -21.94 12.05 -6.61
C SER A 100 -20.69 12.94 -6.54
N MET A 101 -20.02 13.00 -5.39
CA MET A 101 -18.75 13.72 -5.23
C MET A 101 -17.56 12.95 -5.81
N ALA A 102 -17.55 11.63 -5.68
CA ALA A 102 -16.46 10.76 -6.11
C ALA A 102 -16.45 10.50 -7.63
N GLY A 103 -17.62 10.46 -8.28
CA GLY A 103 -17.81 10.02 -9.66
C GLY A 103 -17.40 11.01 -10.77
N GLY A 104 -16.53 11.97 -10.48
CA GLY A 104 -16.24 13.11 -11.36
C GLY A 104 -14.87 13.05 -12.04
N SER A 105 -14.65 12.14 -13.00
CA SER A 105 -13.50 12.24 -13.93
C SER A 105 -13.86 12.08 -15.41
N GLY A 106 -15.08 11.66 -15.74
CA GLY A 106 -15.56 11.72 -17.12
C GLY A 106 -15.79 13.18 -17.53
N GLY A 107 -15.23 13.60 -18.67
CA GLY A 107 -15.60 14.88 -19.30
C GLY A 107 -17.11 14.96 -19.57
N PRO A 108 -17.68 16.14 -19.84
CA PRO A 108 -19.14 16.36 -19.94
C PRO A 108 -19.86 15.45 -20.95
N ASP A 109 -19.12 14.91 -21.92
CA ASP A 109 -19.61 14.04 -22.99
C ASP A 109 -19.40 12.53 -22.72
N SER A 110 -18.82 12.16 -21.57
CA SER A 110 -18.55 10.77 -21.23
C SER A 110 -19.83 10.10 -20.71
N PRO A 111 -20.01 8.78 -20.94
CA PRO A 111 -21.12 8.06 -20.35
C PRO A 111 -21.18 8.25 -18.82
N LYS A 112 -22.37 8.47 -18.29
CA LYS A 112 -22.56 8.73 -16.87
C LYS A 112 -22.57 7.42 -16.09
N LEU A 113 -21.94 7.46 -14.91
CA LEU A 113 -21.99 6.39 -13.92
C LEU A 113 -23.41 6.26 -13.35
N ASP A 114 -23.88 5.02 -13.20
CA ASP A 114 -25.18 4.73 -12.58
C ASP A 114 -25.10 4.81 -11.04
N ILE A 115 -25.15 6.04 -10.51
CA ILE A 115 -25.04 6.33 -9.07
C ILE A 115 -26.13 5.61 -8.25
N ASP A 116 -27.32 5.40 -8.83
CA ASP A 116 -28.44 4.74 -8.15
C ASP A 116 -28.08 3.30 -7.75
N ARG A 117 -27.27 2.62 -8.58
CA ARG A 117 -26.79 1.26 -8.29
C ARG A 117 -25.70 1.22 -7.22
N LEU A 118 -24.97 2.33 -7.03
CA LEU A 118 -23.87 2.41 -6.07
C LEU A 118 -24.34 2.80 -4.67
N ALA A 119 -25.39 3.63 -4.59
CA ALA A 119 -25.89 4.15 -3.33
C ALA A 119 -26.22 3.01 -2.35
N ASN A 120 -25.54 3.04 -1.19
CA ASN A 120 -25.65 2.08 -0.09
C ASN A 120 -25.29 0.62 -0.43
N ASN A 121 -24.65 0.38 -1.57
CA ASN A 121 -24.12 -0.93 -1.96
C ASN A 121 -22.60 -0.93 -1.92
N TRP A 122 -22.00 -2.10 -1.71
CA TRP A 122 -20.55 -2.28 -1.88
C TRP A 122 -20.18 -2.11 -3.34
N ALA A 123 -19.09 -1.39 -3.60
CA ALA A 123 -18.49 -1.22 -4.91
C ALA A 123 -16.97 -1.39 -4.82
N ALA A 124 -16.36 -2.04 -5.81
CA ALA A 124 -14.92 -2.18 -5.91
C ALA A 124 -14.30 -0.91 -6.53
N VAL A 125 -13.34 -0.32 -5.85
CA VAL A 125 -12.74 0.98 -6.21
C VAL A 125 -11.23 0.85 -6.32
N GLY A 126 -10.61 1.74 -7.09
CA GLY A 126 -9.15 1.85 -7.14
C GLY A 126 -8.59 2.58 -5.92
N ASP A 127 -7.30 2.36 -5.64
CA ASP A 127 -6.58 2.92 -4.48
C ASP A 127 -6.60 4.44 -4.41
N GLY A 128 -6.78 5.12 -5.55
CA GLY A 128 -6.84 6.58 -5.61
C GLY A 128 -8.07 7.19 -4.95
N LEU A 129 -9.16 6.45 -4.75
CA LEU A 129 -10.42 7.02 -4.25
C LEU A 129 -10.28 7.58 -2.83
N LEU A 130 -9.52 6.90 -1.96
CA LEU A 130 -9.39 7.29 -0.55
C LEU A 130 -8.41 8.45 -0.36
N GLY A 131 -7.59 8.77 -1.36
CA GLY A 131 -6.53 9.78 -1.25
C GLY A 131 -5.31 9.33 -0.47
N PHE A 132 -5.27 8.07 0.00
CA PHE A 132 -4.12 7.46 0.67
C PHE A 132 -4.06 5.95 0.36
N ARG A 133 -2.90 5.32 0.57
CA ARG A 133 -2.78 3.86 0.42
C ARG A 133 -2.95 3.19 1.76
N ILE A 134 -3.85 2.20 1.83
CA ILE A 134 -4.06 1.42 3.05
C ILE A 134 -2.78 0.70 3.49
N GLY A 135 -1.94 0.29 2.52
CA GLY A 135 -0.63 -0.29 2.79
C GLY A 135 0.31 0.59 3.64
N ASP A 136 0.16 1.92 3.60
CA ASP A 136 0.95 2.83 4.43
C ASP A 136 0.55 2.78 5.91
N LEU A 137 -0.63 2.23 6.23
CA LEU A 137 -1.15 2.04 7.59
C LEU A 137 -0.89 0.63 8.13
N ILE A 138 -0.18 -0.25 7.41
CA ILE A 138 0.22 -1.53 7.97
C ILE A 138 1.20 -1.26 9.13
N PRO A 139 1.03 -1.87 10.33
CA PRO A 139 1.87 -1.55 11.49
C PRO A 139 3.38 -1.60 11.23
N LYS A 140 3.85 -2.59 10.44
CA LYS A 140 5.24 -2.70 9.97
C LYS A 140 5.65 -1.46 9.16
N ASN A 141 4.88 -1.13 8.13
CA ASN A 141 5.19 -0.07 7.18
C ASN A 141 5.17 1.30 7.87
N LEU A 142 4.13 1.59 8.65
CA LEU A 142 4.03 2.85 9.39
C LEU A 142 5.12 2.97 10.45
N GLY A 143 5.33 1.93 11.26
CA GLY A 143 6.33 1.91 12.33
C GLY A 143 7.72 2.28 11.80
N LEU A 144 8.13 1.67 10.69
CA LEU A 144 9.45 1.89 10.10
C LEU A 144 9.52 3.19 9.28
N ALA A 145 8.39 3.67 8.74
CA ALA A 145 8.31 4.95 8.04
C ALA A 145 8.42 6.16 8.96
N ILE A 146 7.93 6.08 10.21
CA ILE A 146 8.01 7.16 11.22
C ILE A 146 9.44 7.66 11.41
N GLN A 147 10.42 6.78 11.27
CA GLN A 147 11.83 7.09 11.45
C GLN A 147 12.49 7.69 10.21
N ASP A 148 11.94 7.46 9.01
CA ASP A 148 12.51 7.82 7.69
C ASP A 148 14.05 7.83 7.65
N GLY A 149 14.67 6.77 8.18
CA GLY A 149 16.09 6.78 8.53
C GLY A 149 17.01 7.07 7.34
N ASP A 150 16.68 6.61 6.13
CA ASP A 150 17.54 6.87 4.97
C ASP A 150 17.55 8.33 4.50
N ARG A 151 16.48 9.09 4.78
CA ARG A 151 16.44 10.54 4.49
C ARG A 151 17.04 11.37 5.62
N ARG A 152 17.18 10.78 6.81
CA ARG A 152 17.64 11.43 8.03
C ARG A 152 18.92 10.78 8.55
N ILE A 153 19.92 10.62 7.69
CA ILE A 153 21.24 10.18 8.14
C ILE A 153 21.76 11.27 9.10
N PRO A 154 21.88 11.00 10.41
CA PRO A 154 22.14 12.03 11.41
C PRO A 154 23.58 12.56 11.42
N GLY A 155 24.37 12.31 10.37
CA GLY A 155 25.78 12.68 10.30
C GLY A 155 26.50 11.98 9.15
N GLU A 156 27.83 11.99 9.21
CA GLU A 156 28.65 11.20 8.28
C GLU A 156 28.54 9.71 8.64
N LEU A 157 28.43 8.86 7.61
CA LEU A 157 28.53 7.43 7.78
C LEU A 157 30.00 7.06 7.93
N GLY A 158 30.32 6.37 9.03
CA GLY A 158 31.65 5.80 9.24
C GLY A 158 31.98 4.74 8.19
N ALA A 159 33.25 4.31 8.21
CA ALA A 159 33.74 3.28 7.30
C ALA A 159 32.87 2.00 7.35
N PRO A 160 32.72 1.31 6.21
CA PRO A 160 32.09 0.00 6.14
C PRO A 160 32.62 -0.95 7.23
N SER A 161 31.72 -1.57 7.97
CA SER A 161 32.07 -2.57 8.98
C SER A 161 31.08 -3.74 8.99
N GLY A 162 31.53 -4.88 9.53
CA GLY A 162 30.70 -6.07 9.70
C GLY A 162 30.55 -6.96 8.46
N PRO A 163 29.56 -7.88 8.46
CA PRO A 163 29.44 -8.98 7.48
C PRO A 163 29.11 -8.57 6.04
N ALA A 164 28.96 -7.28 5.75
CA ALA A 164 28.72 -6.76 4.40
C ALA A 164 29.83 -5.81 3.91
N SER A 165 30.90 -5.61 4.69
CA SER A 165 31.90 -4.56 4.43
C SER A 165 32.62 -4.65 3.09
N ASN A 166 32.69 -5.83 2.47
CA ASN A 166 33.36 -6.06 1.19
C ASN A 166 32.38 -6.20 0.01
N THR A 167 31.11 -5.83 0.22
CA THR A 167 30.07 -5.87 -0.80
C THR A 167 29.57 -4.46 -1.14
N PRO A 168 28.94 -4.24 -2.31
CA PRO A 168 28.22 -2.99 -2.60
C PRO A 168 27.22 -2.58 -1.51
N ASP A 169 26.65 -3.53 -0.77
CA ASP A 169 25.74 -3.29 0.36
C ASP A 169 26.45 -3.06 1.71
N ALA A 170 27.73 -2.68 1.66
CA ALA A 170 28.50 -2.21 2.80
C ALA A 170 27.71 -1.26 3.70
N ARG A 171 27.80 -1.49 5.01
CA ARG A 171 27.07 -0.74 6.02
C ARG A 171 27.99 0.05 6.94
N GLY A 172 27.59 1.27 7.28
CA GLY A 172 28.32 2.20 8.14
C GLY A 172 27.47 2.65 9.32
N THR A 173 28.10 2.79 10.48
CA THR A 173 27.50 3.41 11.66
C THR A 173 27.60 4.92 11.54
N VAL A 174 26.56 5.63 11.98
CA VAL A 174 26.59 7.11 12.03
C VAL A 174 27.55 7.54 13.12
N THR A 175 28.49 8.42 12.80
CA THR A 175 29.32 9.09 13.80
C THR A 175 28.65 10.39 14.24
N GLY A 176 28.43 10.58 15.54
CA GLY A 176 27.83 11.80 16.10
C GLY A 176 26.56 11.56 16.91
N LEU A 177 25.87 12.66 17.25
CA LEU A 177 24.55 12.63 17.88
C LEU A 177 23.46 12.58 16.80
N PRO A 178 22.32 11.91 17.06
CA PRO A 178 21.15 12.05 16.22
C PRO A 178 20.77 13.53 16.06
N VAL A 179 20.72 14.01 14.81
CA VAL A 179 20.30 15.38 14.46
C VAL A 179 18.79 15.38 14.19
N ASN A 180 18.10 16.44 14.61
CA ASN A 180 16.65 16.62 14.43
C ASN A 180 15.80 15.56 15.15
N ILE A 181 16.30 15.01 16.27
CA ILE A 181 15.52 14.13 17.15
C ILE A 181 15.49 14.72 18.55
N GLU A 182 14.28 15.05 19.00
CA GLU A 182 14.05 15.71 20.26
C GLU A 182 12.89 15.04 20.99
N GLN A 183 13.08 14.78 22.28
CA GLN A 183 11.96 14.40 23.12
C GLN A 183 11.24 15.68 23.58
N ARG A 184 10.00 15.85 23.15
CA ARG A 184 9.09 16.88 23.66
C ARG A 184 8.13 16.28 24.66
N GLU A 185 7.91 16.98 25.76
CA GLU A 185 7.11 16.45 26.87
C GLU A 185 7.63 15.06 27.32
N ASN A 186 6.95 14.39 28.24
CA ASN A 186 7.41 13.08 28.70
C ASN A 186 7.05 11.93 27.74
N ASN A 187 6.33 12.20 26.65
CA ASN A 187 5.73 11.17 25.80
C ASN A 187 5.74 11.47 24.30
N ILE A 188 6.30 12.58 23.82
CA ILE A 188 6.39 12.87 22.39
C ILE A 188 7.86 12.81 21.96
N VAL A 189 8.14 12.10 20.88
CA VAL A 189 9.44 12.15 20.21
C VAL A 189 9.24 12.75 18.83
N GLU A 190 9.86 13.89 18.61
CA GLU A 190 9.95 14.53 17.30
C GLU A 190 11.18 14.03 16.58
N ALA A 191 11.02 13.63 15.33
CA ALA A 191 12.08 13.17 14.47
C ALA A 191 11.83 13.73 13.05
N GLY A 192 12.55 14.80 12.70
CA GLY A 192 12.29 15.56 11.47
C GLY A 192 10.89 16.16 11.42
N THR A 193 10.11 15.81 10.40
CA THR A 193 8.72 16.28 10.21
C THR A 193 7.66 15.40 10.89
N MET A 194 8.10 14.33 11.58
CA MET A 194 7.23 13.40 12.29
C MET A 194 7.31 13.65 13.79
N ALA A 195 6.17 13.73 14.46
CA ALA A 195 6.06 13.65 15.92
C ALA A 195 5.29 12.38 16.30
N THR A 196 5.85 11.62 17.24
CA THR A 196 5.30 10.32 17.66
C THR A 196 4.95 10.38 19.14
N ALA A 197 3.68 10.15 19.46
CA ALA A 197 3.23 9.99 20.82
C ALA A 197 3.43 8.53 21.27
N ILE A 198 4.18 8.35 22.35
CA ILE A 198 4.57 7.06 22.93
C ILE A 198 3.91 6.93 24.30
N GLY A 199 3.04 5.94 24.45
CA GLY A 199 2.30 5.67 25.68
C GLY A 199 3.18 5.17 26.83
N PRO A 200 2.60 5.05 28.05
CA PRO A 200 3.34 4.60 29.24
C PRO A 200 3.96 3.21 29.12
N ASN A 201 3.39 2.34 28.28
CA ASN A 201 3.90 1.00 27.98
C ASN A 201 4.98 0.98 26.89
N GLY A 202 5.44 2.15 26.41
CA GLY A 202 6.40 2.27 25.32
C GLY A 202 5.82 2.06 23.92
N GLY A 203 4.53 1.79 23.78
CA GLY A 203 3.86 1.62 22.49
C GLY A 203 3.48 2.95 21.83
N ILE A 204 3.41 2.96 20.51
CA ILE A 204 2.93 4.12 19.74
C ILE A 204 1.42 4.28 19.96
N ILE A 205 0.99 5.47 20.36
CA ILE A 205 -0.42 5.84 20.56
C ILE A 205 -0.90 6.96 19.63
N GLY A 206 0.01 7.57 18.88
CA GLY A 206 -0.35 8.54 17.85
C GLY A 206 0.85 9.05 17.06
N VAL A 207 0.55 9.60 15.89
CA VAL A 207 1.53 10.22 14.99
C VAL A 207 0.99 11.52 14.41
N LEU A 208 1.88 12.48 14.23
CA LEU A 208 1.64 13.73 13.53
C LEU A 208 2.75 13.92 12.49
N GLY A 209 2.38 14.08 11.21
CA GLY A 209 3.33 14.27 10.12
C GLY A 209 2.95 13.54 8.83
N PRO A 210 3.81 13.54 7.80
CA PRO A 210 3.54 12.91 6.53
C PRO A 210 3.46 11.38 6.64
N VAL A 211 2.28 10.83 6.35
CA VAL A 211 2.05 9.38 6.20
C VAL A 211 1.71 9.10 4.75
N GLY A 212 2.49 8.24 4.09
CA GLY A 212 2.19 7.77 2.73
C GLY A 212 2.50 8.74 1.58
N SER A 213 3.18 9.88 1.83
CA SER A 213 3.49 10.85 0.78
C SER A 213 4.46 10.27 -0.27
N ARG A 214 3.96 10.09 -1.50
CA ARG A 214 4.75 9.68 -2.67
C ARG A 214 5.32 10.95 -3.32
N GLY A 215 6.63 11.20 -3.14
CA GLY A 215 7.36 12.29 -3.83
C GLY A 215 7.51 13.60 -3.05
N ASP A 216 8.01 14.63 -3.75
CA ASP A 216 8.43 15.95 -3.24
C ASP A 216 7.27 16.97 -3.08
N SER A 217 6.02 16.56 -3.25
CA SER A 217 4.89 17.44 -2.92
C SER A 217 4.86 17.73 -1.42
N THR A 218 4.53 18.96 -1.04
CA THR A 218 4.50 19.48 0.34
C THR A 218 4.05 18.41 1.36
N PRO A 219 4.80 18.18 2.47
CA PRO A 219 4.50 17.13 3.43
C PRO A 219 3.07 17.23 3.94
N GLU A 220 2.22 16.27 3.58
CA GLU A 220 0.82 16.29 3.94
C GLU A 220 0.64 15.78 5.38
N THR A 221 0.35 16.68 6.33
CA THR A 221 0.35 16.30 7.75
C THR A 221 -0.89 15.49 8.14
N SER A 222 -0.70 14.21 8.39
CA SER A 222 -1.69 13.35 9.04
C SER A 222 -1.63 13.55 10.56
N ARG A 223 -2.76 13.38 11.25
CA ARG A 223 -2.84 13.38 12.72
C ARG A 223 -3.65 12.17 13.16
N LEU A 224 -2.96 11.07 13.41
CA LEU A 224 -3.59 9.79 13.71
C LEU A 224 -3.44 9.44 15.18
N LYS A 225 -4.55 9.07 15.81
CA LYS A 225 -4.56 8.29 17.05
C LYS A 225 -4.43 6.81 16.67
N ILE A 226 -3.61 6.09 17.41
CA ILE A 226 -3.27 4.70 17.13
C ILE A 226 -3.60 3.86 18.36
N ARG A 227 -4.23 2.70 18.13
CA ARG A 227 -4.42 1.67 19.13
C ARG A 227 -4.03 0.33 18.56
N VAL A 228 -3.02 -0.31 19.15
CA VAL A 228 -2.61 -1.67 18.78
C VAL A 228 -3.77 -2.64 19.07
N MET A 229 -4.03 -3.54 18.11
CA MET A 229 -5.01 -4.62 18.26
C MET A 229 -4.35 -5.82 18.96
N THR A 230 -5.13 -6.53 19.76
CA THR A 230 -4.77 -7.85 20.27
C THR A 230 -5.02 -8.95 19.23
N ASN A 231 -4.44 -10.14 19.41
CA ASN A 231 -4.74 -11.29 18.56
C ASN A 231 -6.25 -11.60 18.54
N SER A 232 -6.93 -11.53 19.68
CA SER A 232 -8.38 -11.77 19.76
C SER A 232 -9.21 -10.77 18.96
N GLU A 233 -8.80 -9.49 18.94
CA GLU A 233 -9.45 -8.47 18.10
C GLU A 233 -9.21 -8.73 16.61
N VAL A 234 -8.01 -9.16 16.22
CA VAL A 234 -7.72 -9.54 14.83
C VAL A 234 -8.52 -10.79 14.42
N LEU A 235 -8.67 -11.78 15.29
CA LEU A 235 -9.54 -12.94 15.04
C LEU A 235 -11.01 -12.51 14.86
N THR A 236 -11.48 -11.54 15.65
CA THR A 236 -12.82 -10.95 15.53
C THR A 236 -12.99 -10.18 14.22
N PHE A 237 -11.96 -9.44 13.80
CA PHE A 237 -11.92 -8.77 12.51
C PHE A 237 -12.16 -9.77 11.37
N TYR A 238 -11.39 -10.86 11.31
CA TYR A 238 -11.51 -11.85 10.23
C TYR A 238 -12.85 -12.59 10.26
N SER A 239 -13.36 -12.95 11.45
CA SER A 239 -14.70 -13.55 11.60
C SER A 239 -15.78 -12.63 11.01
N THR A 240 -15.68 -11.32 11.28
CA THR A 240 -16.66 -10.36 10.76
C THR A 240 -16.54 -10.18 9.24
N VAL A 241 -15.32 -10.09 8.73
CA VAL A 241 -15.06 -9.90 7.30
C VAL A 241 -15.44 -11.13 6.48
N GLN A 242 -15.25 -12.35 7.01
CA GLN A 242 -15.71 -13.58 6.36
C GLN A 242 -17.22 -13.55 6.09
N GLY A 243 -18.01 -12.99 7.01
CA GLY A 243 -19.45 -12.78 6.84
C GLY A 243 -19.83 -11.76 5.74
N LEU A 244 -18.87 -11.01 5.20
CA LEU A 244 -19.08 -10.04 4.12
C LEU A 244 -18.71 -10.60 2.74
N THR A 245 -18.13 -11.80 2.65
CA THR A 245 -17.63 -12.35 1.37
C THR A 245 -18.73 -12.56 0.32
N ASP A 246 -19.92 -13.04 0.72
CA ASP A 246 -21.07 -13.25 -0.18
C ASP A 246 -21.56 -11.93 -0.83
N PRO A 247 -21.80 -10.83 -0.07
CA PRO A 247 -22.08 -9.52 -0.65
C PRO A 247 -21.02 -9.00 -1.63
N LEU A 248 -19.77 -9.44 -1.51
CA LEU A 248 -18.64 -8.97 -2.35
C LEU A 248 -18.42 -9.81 -3.60
N LYS A 249 -19.11 -10.95 -3.73
CA LYS A 249 -18.99 -11.87 -4.87
C LYS A 249 -19.17 -11.16 -6.21
N ARG A 250 -20.13 -10.25 -6.29
CA ARG A 250 -20.41 -9.44 -7.48
C ARG A 250 -20.79 -8.03 -7.09
N VAL A 251 -19.89 -7.09 -7.31
CA VAL A 251 -20.09 -5.69 -6.93
C VAL A 251 -19.88 -4.75 -8.11
N PRO A 252 -20.58 -3.61 -8.16
CA PRO A 252 -20.27 -2.54 -9.09
C PRO A 252 -18.80 -2.10 -9.03
N MET A 253 -18.27 -1.63 -10.16
CA MET A 253 -16.92 -1.09 -10.28
C MET A 253 -16.97 0.29 -10.97
N PRO A 254 -17.08 1.40 -10.21
CA PRO A 254 -17.22 2.73 -10.79
C PRO A 254 -15.96 3.26 -11.49
N GLY A 255 -14.78 2.68 -11.23
CA GLY A 255 -13.50 3.11 -11.81
C GLY A 255 -13.23 2.66 -13.26
N VAL A 256 -14.27 2.34 -14.04
CA VAL A 256 -14.13 1.98 -15.46
C VAL A 256 -14.28 3.23 -16.33
N ASP A 257 -13.27 3.50 -17.15
CA ASP A 257 -13.32 4.52 -18.18
C ASP A 257 -13.90 3.93 -19.48
N VAL A 258 -14.94 4.59 -20.00
CA VAL A 258 -15.52 4.31 -21.31
C VAL A 258 -15.47 5.62 -22.09
N PRO A 259 -14.47 5.80 -22.97
CA PRO A 259 -14.34 7.01 -23.76
C PRO A 259 -15.61 7.28 -24.57
N LYS A 260 -15.78 8.55 -24.96
CA LYS A 260 -16.86 8.96 -25.87
C LYS A 260 -16.86 8.05 -27.12
N PRO A 261 -17.95 7.32 -27.39
CA PRO A 261 -17.98 6.38 -28.50
C PRO A 261 -18.02 7.13 -29.83
N THR A 262 -17.42 6.53 -30.85
CA THR A 262 -17.59 7.00 -32.23
C THR A 262 -18.85 6.36 -32.80
N GLY A 263 -19.72 7.20 -33.39
CA GLY A 263 -20.98 6.78 -33.97
C GLY A 263 -21.04 7.03 -35.47
N SER A 264 -21.67 6.13 -36.22
CA SER A 264 -22.00 6.34 -37.63
C SER A 264 -23.52 6.22 -37.84
N LEU A 265 -24.10 7.20 -38.53
CA LEU A 265 -25.48 7.17 -39.00
C LEU A 265 -25.46 6.75 -40.47
N VAL A 266 -26.04 5.59 -40.77
CA VAL A 266 -26.01 4.99 -42.10
C VAL A 266 -27.44 4.76 -42.58
N GLN A 267 -27.75 5.21 -43.79
CA GLN A 267 -29.02 4.90 -44.44
C GLN A 267 -29.01 3.43 -44.88
N CYS A 268 -29.95 2.62 -44.35
CA CYS A 268 -30.11 1.20 -44.68
C CYS A 268 -31.10 0.94 -45.81
N GLY A 269 -31.79 1.98 -46.28
CA GLY A 269 -32.76 1.93 -47.37
C GLY A 269 -33.68 3.15 -47.37
N PRO A 270 -34.64 3.22 -48.31
CA PRO A 270 -35.70 4.23 -48.27
C PRO A 270 -36.48 4.14 -46.96
N GLY A 271 -36.56 5.23 -46.20
CA GLY A 271 -37.24 5.23 -44.91
C GLY A 271 -36.55 4.41 -43.81
N CYS A 272 -35.27 4.09 -43.96
CA CYS A 272 -34.51 3.28 -43.00
C CYS A 272 -33.18 3.95 -42.68
N HIS A 273 -32.89 4.14 -41.40
CA HIS A 273 -31.57 4.54 -40.91
C HIS A 273 -31.12 3.63 -39.77
N SER A 274 -29.81 3.41 -39.68
CA SER A 274 -29.18 2.73 -38.56
C SER A 274 -28.13 3.63 -37.93
N VAL A 275 -28.05 3.62 -36.61
CA VAL A 275 -26.94 4.25 -35.87
C VAL A 275 -26.14 3.16 -35.18
N THR A 276 -24.84 3.14 -35.42
CA THR A 276 -23.92 2.17 -34.82
C THR A 276 -22.88 2.89 -33.98
N TYR A 277 -22.64 2.42 -32.76
CA TYR A 277 -21.60 2.90 -31.86
C TYR A 277 -20.63 1.79 -31.52
N ASN A 278 -19.33 2.12 -31.54
CA ASN A 278 -18.27 1.25 -31.06
C ASN A 278 -17.79 1.73 -29.70
N PHE A 279 -17.71 0.79 -28.75
CA PHE A 279 -17.27 1.04 -27.40
C PHE A 279 -15.97 0.30 -27.13
N THR A 280 -15.07 1.00 -26.46
CA THR A 280 -13.87 0.46 -25.81
C THR A 280 -13.95 0.83 -24.35
N ASN A 281 -13.27 0.09 -23.50
CA ASN A 281 -13.17 0.45 -22.10
C ASN A 281 -11.77 0.19 -21.56
N SER A 282 -11.39 0.92 -20.52
CA SER A 282 -10.19 0.68 -19.73
C SER A 282 -10.50 0.85 -18.25
N GLY A 283 -9.67 0.30 -17.37
CA GLY A 283 -9.86 0.44 -15.94
C GLY A 283 -8.93 -0.49 -15.16
N THR A 284 -8.75 -0.17 -13.89
CA THR A 284 -7.97 -0.95 -12.93
C THR A 284 -8.86 -1.28 -11.74
N GLY A 285 -8.93 -2.56 -11.36
CA GLY A 285 -9.86 -2.99 -10.30
C GLY A 285 -9.53 -4.31 -9.63
N GLY A 286 -8.32 -4.85 -9.82
CA GLY A 286 -7.86 -6.07 -9.13
C GLY A 286 -8.75 -7.30 -9.28
N ALA A 287 -9.66 -7.33 -10.27
CA ALA A 287 -10.72 -8.32 -10.37
C ALA A 287 -10.31 -9.56 -11.18
N ASP A 288 -10.84 -10.72 -10.80
CA ASP A 288 -10.62 -11.99 -11.52
C ASP A 288 -11.36 -11.96 -12.86
N ARG A 289 -12.57 -11.38 -12.85
CA ARG A 289 -13.40 -11.09 -14.02
C ARG A 289 -14.13 -9.78 -13.84
N ALA A 290 -14.24 -9.01 -14.91
CA ALA A 290 -14.98 -7.76 -14.93
C ALA A 290 -15.80 -7.64 -16.22
N THR A 291 -17.07 -7.27 -16.08
CA THR A 291 -17.99 -7.06 -17.20
C THR A 291 -18.45 -5.61 -17.21
N VAL A 292 -18.22 -4.93 -18.33
CA VAL A 292 -18.67 -3.57 -18.60
C VAL A 292 -19.90 -3.64 -19.49
N SER A 293 -20.98 -2.98 -19.08
CA SER A 293 -22.24 -2.92 -19.81
C SER A 293 -22.58 -1.47 -20.13
N VAL A 294 -22.90 -1.21 -21.39
CA VAL A 294 -23.32 0.10 -21.89
C VAL A 294 -24.77 0.00 -22.32
N GLN A 295 -25.63 0.84 -21.74
CA GLN A 295 -27.00 1.05 -22.18
C GLN A 295 -27.04 2.28 -23.07
N GLN A 296 -27.30 2.07 -24.36
CA GLN A 296 -27.56 3.11 -25.34
C GLN A 296 -29.07 3.39 -25.39
N THR A 297 -29.44 4.67 -25.30
CA THR A 297 -30.78 5.17 -25.61
C THR A 297 -30.67 6.23 -26.69
N SER A 298 -31.24 5.96 -27.87
CA SER A 298 -31.19 6.85 -29.03
C SER A 298 -32.59 7.32 -29.42
N ASN A 299 -32.76 8.63 -29.56
CA ASN A 299 -33.97 9.28 -30.06
C ASN A 299 -33.74 9.75 -31.50
N PHE A 300 -34.69 9.46 -32.37
CA PHE A 300 -34.61 9.68 -33.80
C PHE A 300 -35.61 10.76 -34.22
N THR A 301 -35.15 11.73 -35.00
CA THR A 301 -35.98 12.82 -35.52
C THR A 301 -35.82 12.95 -37.02
N VAL A 302 -36.93 13.19 -37.71
CA VAL A 302 -37.00 13.37 -39.17
C VAL A 302 -37.75 14.66 -39.45
N ALA A 303 -37.15 15.56 -40.22
CA ALA A 303 -37.70 16.89 -40.50
C ALA A 303 -38.12 17.67 -39.23
N GLY A 304 -37.38 17.47 -38.12
CA GLY A 304 -37.65 18.10 -36.83
C GLY A 304 -38.74 17.42 -35.99
N ALA A 305 -39.45 16.41 -36.50
CA ALA A 305 -40.45 15.65 -35.76
C ALA A 305 -39.85 14.36 -35.16
N PRO A 306 -40.24 13.95 -33.94
CA PRO A 306 -39.89 12.64 -33.40
C PRO A 306 -40.38 11.51 -34.32
N ALA A 307 -39.48 10.61 -34.68
CA ALA A 307 -39.74 9.52 -35.63
C ALA A 307 -39.45 8.13 -35.05
N GLY A 308 -38.88 8.04 -33.85
CA GLY A 308 -38.72 6.79 -33.11
C GLY A 308 -37.70 6.89 -31.99
N SER A 309 -37.62 5.86 -31.16
CA SER A 309 -36.56 5.68 -30.17
C SER A 309 -36.09 4.23 -30.16
N CYS A 310 -34.85 4.02 -29.73
CA CYS A 310 -34.24 2.70 -29.62
C CYS A 310 -33.44 2.63 -28.33
N GLN A 311 -33.55 1.50 -27.62
CA GLN A 311 -32.74 1.19 -26.46
C GLN A 311 -32.03 -0.15 -26.67
N ARG A 312 -30.70 -0.16 -26.49
CA ARG A 312 -29.86 -1.34 -26.62
C ARG A 312 -28.89 -1.42 -25.46
N SER A 313 -28.62 -2.64 -25.02
CA SER A 313 -27.59 -2.91 -24.03
C SER A 313 -26.56 -3.85 -24.63
N VAL A 314 -25.29 -3.51 -24.48
CA VAL A 314 -24.17 -4.35 -24.89
C VAL A 314 -23.23 -4.56 -23.72
N SER A 315 -22.59 -5.72 -23.67
CA SER A 315 -21.63 -6.07 -22.63
C SER A 315 -20.31 -6.50 -23.26
N MET A 316 -19.21 -6.17 -22.58
CA MET A 316 -17.85 -6.50 -22.98
C MET A 316 -17.00 -6.77 -21.74
N PRO A 317 -15.94 -7.57 -21.84
CA PRO A 317 -14.96 -7.70 -20.75
C PRO A 317 -14.23 -6.36 -20.53
N LEU A 318 -13.61 -6.20 -19.36
CA LEU A 318 -12.69 -5.10 -19.10
C LEU A 318 -11.52 -5.11 -20.12
N GLY A 319 -11.19 -3.96 -20.71
CA GLY A 319 -10.23 -3.87 -21.82
C GLY A 319 -10.78 -4.35 -23.17
N GLY A 320 -12.02 -4.84 -23.20
CA GLY A 320 -12.69 -5.35 -24.39
C GLY A 320 -13.34 -4.28 -25.27
N ARG A 321 -14.05 -4.77 -26.29
CA ARG A 321 -14.81 -3.96 -27.24
C ARG A 321 -16.22 -4.50 -27.40
N ALA A 322 -17.17 -3.61 -27.66
CA ALA A 322 -18.54 -3.95 -28.03
C ALA A 322 -19.06 -3.00 -29.10
N THR A 323 -20.04 -3.45 -29.87
CA THR A 323 -20.75 -2.66 -30.87
C THR A 323 -22.24 -2.71 -30.59
N SER A 324 -22.90 -1.56 -30.58
CA SER A 324 -24.35 -1.45 -30.47
C SER A 324 -24.92 -0.80 -31.71
N THR A 325 -25.99 -1.38 -32.26
CA THR A 325 -26.68 -0.88 -33.44
C THR A 325 -28.17 -0.71 -33.17
N CYS A 326 -28.68 0.49 -33.46
CA CYS A 326 -30.10 0.82 -33.42
C CYS A 326 -30.61 1.04 -34.84
N LEU A 327 -31.74 0.40 -35.18
CA LEU A 327 -32.39 0.51 -36.48
C LEU A 327 -33.68 1.34 -36.32
N PHE A 328 -33.89 2.29 -37.23
CA PHE A 328 -35.05 3.15 -37.29
C PHE A 328 -35.71 3.04 -38.64
N SER A 329 -37.01 2.77 -38.63
CA SER A 329 -37.85 2.75 -39.82
C SER A 329 -38.89 3.86 -39.72
N TYR A 330 -39.08 4.62 -40.79
CA TYR A 330 -40.00 5.75 -40.85
C TYR A 330 -40.53 5.95 -42.28
N SER A 331 -41.67 6.62 -42.41
CA SER A 331 -42.18 7.03 -43.71
C SER A 331 -41.47 8.31 -44.17
N PRO A 332 -40.70 8.30 -45.27
CA PRO A 332 -39.93 9.46 -45.68
C PRO A 332 -40.85 10.62 -46.12
N PRO A 333 -40.65 11.84 -45.59
CA PRO A 333 -41.34 13.02 -46.08
C PRO A 333 -41.08 13.24 -47.57
N ARG A 334 -42.01 13.93 -48.25
CA ARG A 334 -41.77 14.39 -49.62
C ARG A 334 -40.69 15.47 -49.62
N GLY A 335 -39.73 15.38 -50.54
CA GLY A 335 -38.66 16.37 -50.71
C GLY A 335 -37.43 16.10 -49.85
N ARG A 336 -36.56 17.12 -49.71
CA ARG A 336 -35.36 17.03 -48.87
C ARG A 336 -35.76 17.20 -47.40
N PHE A 337 -35.24 16.33 -46.55
CA PHE A 337 -35.43 16.41 -45.10
C PHE A 337 -34.11 16.11 -44.40
N THR A 338 -34.01 16.53 -43.14
CA THR A 338 -32.88 16.19 -42.27
C THR A 338 -33.24 15.05 -41.34
N VAL A 339 -32.25 14.24 -41.01
CA VAL A 339 -32.35 13.18 -40.01
C VAL A 339 -31.36 13.51 -38.91
N ARG A 340 -31.80 13.44 -37.65
CA ARG A 340 -30.95 13.65 -36.48
C ARG A 340 -31.20 12.56 -35.45
N VAL A 341 -30.10 12.09 -34.86
CA VAL A 341 -30.10 11.10 -33.80
C VAL A 341 -29.41 11.69 -32.58
N GLU A 342 -30.08 11.59 -31.44
CA GLU A 342 -29.52 11.97 -30.15
C GLU A 342 -29.39 10.72 -29.30
N SER A 343 -28.17 10.40 -28.90
CA SER A 343 -27.87 9.20 -28.13
C SER A 343 -27.33 9.55 -26.76
N ASN A 344 -27.85 8.86 -25.75
CA ASN A 344 -27.39 8.91 -24.38
C ASN A 344 -26.86 7.54 -23.98
N PHE A 345 -25.82 7.53 -23.15
CA PHE A 345 -25.15 6.30 -22.71
C PHE A 345 -25.09 6.26 -21.19
N LYS A 346 -25.56 5.16 -20.61
CA LYS A 346 -25.31 4.82 -19.20
C LYS A 346 -24.32 3.67 -19.14
N VAL A 347 -23.28 3.82 -18.32
CA VAL A 347 -22.27 2.78 -18.11
C VAL A 347 -22.44 2.18 -16.73
N SER A 348 -22.36 0.86 -16.68
CA SER A 348 -22.22 0.11 -15.45
C SER A 348 -21.16 -0.96 -15.65
N ALA A 349 -20.33 -1.18 -14.66
CA ALA A 349 -19.40 -2.30 -14.64
C ALA A 349 -19.56 -3.06 -13.35
N HIS A 350 -19.31 -4.37 -13.39
CA HIS A 350 -19.29 -5.23 -12.22
C HIS A 350 -18.03 -6.07 -12.25
N VAL A 351 -17.46 -6.28 -11.07
CA VAL A 351 -16.41 -7.27 -10.84
C VAL A 351 -17.02 -8.49 -10.21
N GLU A 352 -16.50 -9.65 -10.57
CA GLU A 352 -16.84 -10.93 -9.97
C GLU A 352 -15.58 -11.51 -9.31
N LYS A 353 -15.75 -11.99 -8.08
CA LYS A 353 -14.71 -12.62 -7.27
C LYS A 353 -15.10 -14.05 -6.92
N ASP A 354 -14.14 -14.96 -6.98
CA ASP A 354 -14.34 -16.31 -6.44
C ASP A 354 -14.33 -16.24 -4.90
N VAL A 355 -15.50 -16.43 -4.30
CA VAL A 355 -15.68 -16.42 -2.84
C VAL A 355 -14.77 -17.42 -2.14
N ARG A 356 -14.51 -18.58 -2.75
CA ARG A 356 -13.61 -19.58 -2.17
C ARG A 356 -12.18 -19.05 -2.08
N VAL A 357 -11.69 -18.43 -3.17
CA VAL A 357 -10.34 -17.83 -3.20
C VAL A 357 -10.25 -16.71 -2.16
N MET A 358 -11.31 -15.91 -2.01
CA MET A 358 -11.38 -14.87 -0.99
C MET A 358 -11.30 -15.47 0.43
N ILE A 359 -12.10 -16.48 0.75
CA ILE A 359 -12.07 -17.15 2.07
C ILE A 359 -10.70 -17.77 2.34
N GLU A 360 -10.11 -18.45 1.37
CA GLU A 360 -8.76 -19.02 1.49
C GLU A 360 -7.71 -17.94 1.74
N SER A 361 -7.81 -16.78 1.08
CA SER A 361 -6.92 -15.63 1.32
C SER A 361 -7.10 -15.08 2.73
N LEU A 362 -8.35 -14.90 3.19
CA LEU A 362 -8.64 -14.46 4.55
C LEU A 362 -8.10 -15.42 5.61
N ASP A 363 -8.23 -16.73 5.41
CA ASP A 363 -7.70 -17.73 6.34
C ASP A 363 -6.17 -17.73 6.38
N ARG A 364 -5.50 -17.54 5.23
CA ARG A 364 -4.04 -17.35 5.19
C ARG A 364 -3.64 -16.07 5.92
N ASN A 365 -4.28 -14.95 5.62
CA ASN A 365 -3.95 -13.65 6.18
C ASN A 365 -4.21 -13.62 7.70
N LYS A 366 -5.28 -14.26 8.16
CA LYS A 366 -5.55 -14.49 9.59
C LYS A 366 -4.41 -15.23 10.29
N LYS A 367 -3.92 -16.33 9.69
CA LYS A 367 -2.79 -17.09 10.25
C LYS A 367 -1.51 -16.28 10.29
N ILE A 368 -1.21 -15.51 9.24
CA ILE A 368 -0.04 -14.62 9.19
C ILE A 368 -0.15 -13.52 10.25
N ALA A 369 -1.30 -12.86 10.35
CA ALA A 369 -1.50 -11.73 11.24
C ALA A 369 -1.46 -12.12 12.72
N THR A 370 -1.90 -13.33 13.07
CA THR A 370 -2.00 -13.81 14.46
C THR A 370 -0.96 -14.87 14.85
N GLY A 371 -0.22 -15.38 13.88
CA GLY A 371 0.76 -16.45 14.07
C GLY A 371 2.06 -15.97 14.71
N PRO A 372 2.87 -16.91 15.21
CA PRO A 372 4.20 -16.59 15.68
C PRO A 372 5.06 -16.06 14.53
N ARG A 373 5.84 -15.03 14.80
CA ARG A 373 6.81 -14.51 13.84
C ARG A 373 8.19 -15.12 14.13
N PRO A 374 8.97 -15.49 13.11
CA PRO A 374 10.27 -16.14 13.31
C PRO A 374 11.33 -15.22 13.92
N GLY A 375 11.06 -13.91 13.96
CA GLY A 375 11.99 -12.90 14.45
C GLY A 375 11.35 -11.58 14.83
N GLN A 376 12.20 -10.57 15.01
CA GLN A 376 11.82 -9.22 15.41
C GLN A 376 12.60 -8.16 14.65
N TRP A 377 11.98 -7.02 14.39
CA TRP A 377 12.65 -5.87 13.82
C TRP A 377 13.63 -5.25 14.81
N TYR A 378 14.80 -4.82 14.33
CA TYR A 378 15.84 -4.24 15.16
C TYR A 378 16.65 -3.19 14.38
N PRO A 379 17.15 -2.11 15.03
CA PRO A 379 18.03 -1.16 14.38
C PRO A 379 19.37 -1.77 13.95
N LYS A 380 19.87 -1.42 12.75
CA LYS A 380 21.19 -1.82 12.23
C LYS A 380 21.90 -0.64 11.56
N PRO A 381 23.21 -0.76 11.27
CA PRO A 381 23.94 0.26 10.52
C PRO A 381 23.36 0.49 9.11
N TYR A 382 23.49 1.71 8.60
CA TYR A 382 22.92 2.17 7.32
C TYR A 382 23.71 1.61 6.15
N LYS A 383 23.06 1.35 5.00
CA LYS A 383 23.82 1.13 3.76
C LYS A 383 24.54 2.42 3.37
N VAL A 384 25.84 2.33 3.10
CA VAL A 384 26.68 3.50 2.80
C VAL A 384 26.27 4.14 1.46
N ASN A 385 25.97 3.30 0.48
CA ASN A 385 25.59 3.73 -0.87
C ASN A 385 24.09 4.12 -0.95
N ALA A 386 23.80 5.33 -1.46
CA ALA A 386 22.45 5.87 -1.56
C ALA A 386 21.53 5.09 -2.53
N PRO A 387 21.94 4.79 -3.78
CA PRO A 387 21.24 3.83 -4.63
C PRO A 387 20.85 2.53 -3.93
N ASN A 388 21.75 1.97 -3.11
CA ASN A 388 21.48 0.70 -2.42
C ASN A 388 20.47 0.85 -1.28
N ARG A 389 20.36 2.03 -0.64
CA ARG A 389 19.26 2.34 0.28
C ARG A 389 17.91 2.44 -0.44
N GLY A 390 17.90 3.10 -1.59
CA GLY A 390 16.72 3.19 -2.45
C GLY A 390 16.23 1.81 -2.88
N TYR A 391 17.16 0.95 -3.30
CA TYR A 391 16.87 -0.43 -3.67
C TYR A 391 16.37 -1.28 -2.50
N ASP A 392 17.00 -1.18 -1.33
CA ASP A 392 16.55 -1.88 -0.12
C ASP A 392 15.10 -1.53 0.24
N ARG A 393 14.75 -0.24 0.11
CA ARG A 393 13.39 0.26 0.30
C ARG A 393 12.42 -0.22 -0.77
N GLN A 394 12.85 -0.24 -2.03
CA GLN A 394 12.04 -0.74 -3.14
C GLN A 394 11.60 -2.19 -2.90
N ILE A 395 12.52 -3.04 -2.45
CA ILE A 395 12.26 -4.47 -2.26
C ILE A 395 11.55 -4.74 -0.94
N THR A 396 12.02 -4.18 0.16
CA THR A 396 11.51 -4.54 1.50
C THR A 396 10.31 -3.70 1.93
N GLY A 397 10.11 -2.54 1.31
CA GLY A 397 9.19 -1.50 1.75
C GLY A 397 9.69 -0.71 2.97
N ASN A 398 10.89 -0.99 3.49
CA ASN A 398 11.40 -0.44 4.75
C ASN A 398 12.69 0.38 4.53
N THR A 399 13.08 1.13 5.55
CA THR A 399 14.33 1.90 5.49
C THR A 399 15.54 1.01 5.84
N SER A 400 16.69 1.32 5.25
CA SER A 400 17.89 0.50 5.39
C SER A 400 18.51 0.36 6.80
N PRO A 401 18.27 1.25 7.79
CA PRO A 401 18.77 1.04 9.15
C PRO A 401 17.92 0.05 9.96
N PHE A 402 17.01 -0.71 9.36
CA PHE A 402 16.26 -1.75 10.06
C PHE A 402 16.49 -3.12 9.46
N ALA A 403 16.72 -4.10 10.34
CA ALA A 403 16.80 -5.50 9.97
C ALA A 403 15.73 -6.30 10.68
N TYR A 404 15.35 -7.41 10.07
CA TYR A 404 14.53 -8.42 10.70
C TYR A 404 15.44 -9.53 11.26
N MET A 405 15.55 -9.61 12.58
CA MET A 405 16.46 -10.51 13.28
C MET A 405 15.81 -11.88 13.51
N VAL A 406 16.37 -12.93 12.90
CA VAL A 406 15.92 -14.33 13.03
C VAL A 406 17.13 -15.18 13.38
N GLY A 407 17.04 -16.01 14.42
CA GLY A 407 18.14 -16.93 14.79
C GLY A 407 19.50 -16.25 15.03
N GLY A 408 19.50 -14.96 15.41
CA GLY A 408 20.71 -14.15 15.58
C GLY A 408 21.31 -13.58 14.30
N TYR A 409 20.66 -13.74 13.14
CA TYR A 409 21.08 -13.16 11.86
C TYR A 409 20.15 -12.02 11.41
N PRO A 410 20.69 -10.86 10.99
CA PRO A 410 19.89 -9.75 10.50
C PRO A 410 19.54 -9.91 9.00
N PHE A 411 18.26 -10.04 8.68
CA PHE A 411 17.74 -9.99 7.31
C PHE A 411 17.34 -8.57 6.93
N ASP A 412 17.35 -8.23 5.65
CA ASP A 412 16.94 -6.89 5.18
C ASP A 412 15.41 -6.70 5.26
N GLY A 413 14.64 -7.78 5.14
CA GLY A 413 13.19 -7.72 5.32
C GLY A 413 12.54 -9.08 5.48
N ILE A 414 11.20 -9.05 5.49
CA ILE A 414 10.35 -10.24 5.54
C ILE A 414 9.08 -9.98 4.73
N GLU A 415 8.72 -10.94 3.89
CA GLU A 415 7.48 -10.99 3.12
C GLU A 415 6.28 -11.40 4.01
N PRO A 416 5.03 -11.11 3.60
CA PRO A 416 3.85 -11.56 4.32
C PRO A 416 3.79 -13.08 4.53
N ASP A 417 4.32 -13.88 3.60
CA ASP A 417 4.35 -15.35 3.69
C ASP A 417 5.44 -15.90 4.63
N GLY A 418 6.26 -15.03 5.22
CA GLY A 418 7.36 -15.40 6.12
C GLY A 418 8.72 -15.55 5.43
N THR A 419 8.81 -15.34 4.12
CA THR A 419 10.09 -15.37 3.38
C THR A 419 11.01 -14.26 3.86
N LEU A 420 12.22 -14.62 4.28
CA LEU A 420 13.25 -13.70 4.75
C LEU A 420 14.03 -13.14 3.55
N LEU A 421 14.15 -11.82 3.50
CA LEU A 421 14.70 -11.10 2.35
C LEU A 421 16.12 -10.62 2.64
N MET A 422 17.00 -10.81 1.65
CA MET A 422 18.28 -10.13 1.52
C MET A 422 18.29 -9.35 0.22
N THR A 423 18.66 -8.09 0.26
CA THR A 423 18.69 -7.24 -0.94
C THR A 423 20.13 -7.02 -1.38
N ALA A 424 20.37 -7.22 -2.68
CA ALA A 424 21.64 -6.93 -3.33
C ALA A 424 21.43 -5.78 -4.32
N GLY A 425 21.78 -4.56 -3.89
CA GLY A 425 21.63 -3.35 -4.69
C GLY A 425 22.56 -3.30 -5.91
N PRO A 426 22.49 -2.25 -6.74
CA PRO A 426 23.41 -2.09 -7.87
C PRO A 426 24.91 -2.15 -7.49
N GLY A 427 25.73 -2.68 -8.41
CA GLY A 427 27.19 -2.72 -8.31
C GLY A 427 27.83 -4.11 -8.21
N TYR A 428 27.05 -5.19 -8.10
CA TYR A 428 27.58 -6.56 -8.04
C TYR A 428 28.04 -7.07 -9.41
N ASP A 429 27.41 -6.62 -10.50
CA ASP A 429 27.79 -6.98 -11.88
C ASP A 429 29.26 -6.63 -12.18
N ALA A 430 29.80 -5.57 -11.54
CA ALA A 430 31.20 -5.17 -11.67
C ALA A 430 32.19 -6.21 -11.13
N HIS A 431 31.70 -7.16 -10.32
CA HIS A 431 32.48 -8.22 -9.70
C HIS A 431 32.24 -9.59 -10.32
N VAL A 432 31.54 -9.66 -11.46
CA VAL A 432 31.30 -10.91 -12.19
C VAL A 432 32.37 -11.10 -13.27
N ARG A 433 32.99 -12.28 -13.31
CA ARG A 433 33.95 -12.72 -14.34
C ARG A 433 33.38 -13.95 -15.04
N GLY A 434 32.99 -13.78 -16.31
CA GLY A 434 32.25 -14.82 -17.03
C GLY A 434 30.85 -14.99 -16.44
N ASP A 435 30.59 -16.16 -15.85
CA ASP A 435 29.31 -16.53 -15.23
C ASP A 435 29.39 -16.70 -13.70
N SER A 436 30.52 -16.33 -13.09
CA SER A 436 30.80 -16.52 -11.67
C SER A 436 31.31 -15.20 -11.05
N PHE A 437 31.14 -15.02 -9.74
CA PHE A 437 31.80 -13.90 -9.06
C PHE A 437 33.33 -14.08 -9.10
N ASP A 438 34.06 -12.98 -9.20
CA ASP A 438 35.52 -12.96 -9.20
C ASP A 438 36.04 -13.61 -7.90
N PRO A 439 36.78 -14.73 -7.95
CA PRO A 439 37.27 -15.37 -6.73
C PRO A 439 38.31 -14.51 -5.99
N ALA A 440 38.94 -13.55 -6.66
CA ALA A 440 39.86 -12.60 -6.03
C ALA A 440 39.12 -11.43 -5.35
N TRP A 441 37.83 -11.23 -5.65
CA TRP A 441 37.01 -10.23 -4.96
C TRP A 441 36.61 -10.77 -3.56
N PRO A 442 36.96 -10.08 -2.47
CA PRO A 442 36.65 -10.57 -1.11
C PRO A 442 35.14 -10.76 -0.85
N GLY A 443 34.28 -10.05 -1.59
CA GLY A 443 32.83 -10.20 -1.52
C GLY A 443 32.35 -11.61 -1.91
N THR A 444 33.06 -12.35 -2.76
CA THR A 444 32.70 -13.73 -3.15
C THR A 444 32.69 -14.68 -1.95
N THR A 445 33.77 -14.65 -1.15
CA THR A 445 33.85 -15.44 0.10
C THR A 445 32.83 -14.96 1.12
N GLN A 446 32.59 -13.65 1.20
CA GLN A 446 31.62 -13.06 2.11
C GLN A 446 30.18 -13.47 1.77
N LEU A 447 29.81 -13.49 0.50
CA LEU A 447 28.49 -13.96 0.04
C LEU A 447 28.26 -15.42 0.42
N ALA A 448 29.23 -16.31 0.19
CA ALA A 448 29.11 -17.71 0.58
C ALA A 448 28.93 -17.88 2.10
N SER A 449 29.74 -17.18 2.90
CA SER A 449 29.64 -17.21 4.37
C SER A 449 28.29 -16.67 4.86
N ASN A 450 27.80 -15.58 4.27
CA ASN A 450 26.49 -15.02 4.58
C ASN A 450 25.36 -16.00 4.24
N ALA A 451 25.43 -16.68 3.10
CA ALA A 451 24.44 -17.68 2.70
C ALA A 451 24.34 -18.84 3.71
N GLU A 452 25.47 -19.38 4.15
CA GLU A 452 25.51 -20.44 5.18
C GLU A 452 24.93 -19.97 6.51
N ALA A 453 25.33 -18.78 6.98
CA ALA A 453 24.83 -18.20 8.23
C ALA A 453 23.32 -17.92 8.17
N GLN A 454 22.83 -17.41 7.04
CA GLN A 454 21.41 -17.15 6.82
C GLN A 454 20.59 -18.42 6.84
N ARG A 455 21.03 -19.47 6.12
CA ARG A 455 20.33 -20.76 6.12
C ARG A 455 20.28 -21.37 7.51
N LYS A 456 21.38 -21.30 8.27
CA LYS A 456 21.43 -21.77 9.65
C LYS A 456 20.45 -21.00 10.54
N ALA A 457 20.40 -19.68 10.40
CA ALA A 457 19.57 -18.82 11.23
C ALA A 457 18.08 -18.90 10.89
N ALA A 458 17.73 -19.04 9.61
CA ALA A 458 16.36 -19.09 9.12
C ALA A 458 15.61 -20.36 9.58
N GLY A 459 16.31 -21.46 9.84
CA GLY A 459 15.69 -22.75 10.13
C GLY A 459 14.81 -23.19 8.95
N GLU A 460 13.52 -23.37 9.21
CA GLU A 460 12.53 -23.76 8.19
C GLU A 460 12.04 -22.56 7.34
N ALA A 461 12.32 -21.33 7.75
CA ALA A 461 11.87 -20.16 6.99
C ALA A 461 12.55 -20.12 5.60
N PRO A 462 11.79 -19.82 4.53
CA PRO A 462 12.37 -19.61 3.21
C PRO A 462 13.24 -18.34 3.22
N VAL A 463 14.33 -18.37 2.46
CA VAL A 463 15.25 -17.24 2.29
C VAL A 463 15.29 -16.87 0.82
N ARG A 464 15.21 -15.58 0.51
CA ARG A 464 15.28 -15.05 -0.85
C ARG A 464 16.33 -13.94 -0.95
N TRP A 465 17.22 -14.10 -1.92
CA TRP A 465 18.14 -13.05 -2.36
C TRP A 465 17.54 -12.34 -3.57
N VAL A 466 17.37 -11.04 -3.44
CA VAL A 466 16.78 -10.18 -4.48
C VAL A 466 17.88 -9.28 -5.02
N PHE A 467 18.31 -9.54 -6.26
CA PHE A 467 19.36 -8.78 -6.93
C PHE A 467 18.79 -7.74 -7.88
N ALA A 468 19.40 -6.55 -7.86
CA ALA A 468 19.12 -5.49 -8.83
C ALA A 468 19.61 -5.86 -10.23
N GLU A 469 20.64 -6.70 -10.32
CA GLU A 469 21.39 -6.94 -11.56
C GLU A 469 21.38 -8.43 -11.95
N ALA A 470 21.06 -8.70 -13.22
CA ALA A 470 20.82 -10.05 -13.69
C ALA A 470 22.08 -10.93 -13.76
N LYS A 471 23.26 -10.37 -14.07
CA LYS A 471 24.50 -11.16 -14.15
C LYS A 471 24.95 -11.58 -12.76
N ALA A 472 24.89 -10.66 -11.80
CA ALA A 472 25.14 -10.93 -10.38
C ALA A 472 24.21 -12.03 -9.84
N ALA A 473 22.91 -11.99 -10.16
CA ALA A 473 21.98 -13.05 -9.77
C ALA A 473 22.36 -14.41 -10.37
N GLY A 474 22.80 -14.45 -11.64
CA GLY A 474 23.32 -15.66 -12.27
C GLY A 474 24.56 -16.20 -11.55
N ALA A 475 25.53 -15.33 -11.27
CA ALA A 475 26.74 -15.66 -10.53
C ALA A 475 26.45 -16.14 -9.11
N ALA A 476 25.46 -15.54 -8.43
CA ALA A 476 25.03 -15.95 -7.10
C ALA A 476 24.43 -17.36 -7.08
N ARG A 477 23.57 -17.71 -8.05
CA ARG A 477 23.04 -19.08 -8.18
C ARG A 477 24.17 -20.10 -8.34
N LYS A 478 25.14 -19.79 -9.20
CA LYS A 478 26.31 -20.65 -9.43
C LYS A 478 27.19 -20.77 -8.17
N LEU A 479 27.38 -19.68 -7.43
CA LEU A 479 28.10 -19.70 -6.15
C LEU A 479 27.41 -20.63 -5.13
N LEU A 480 26.09 -20.50 -4.97
CA LEU A 480 25.32 -21.34 -4.05
C LEU A 480 25.40 -22.83 -4.44
N GLU A 481 25.28 -23.14 -5.74
CA GLU A 481 25.40 -24.49 -6.28
C GLU A 481 26.80 -25.08 -6.01
N GLN A 482 27.87 -24.34 -6.31
CA GLN A 482 29.26 -24.77 -6.07
C GLN A 482 29.55 -25.04 -4.60
N LYS A 483 28.93 -24.26 -3.71
CA LYS A 483 29.04 -24.41 -2.25
C LYS A 483 28.06 -25.41 -1.66
N ARG A 484 27.16 -25.99 -2.48
CA ARG A 484 26.09 -26.90 -2.06
C ARG A 484 25.20 -26.29 -0.99
N ILE A 485 24.91 -24.99 -1.13
CA ILE A 485 24.01 -24.26 -0.23
C ILE A 485 22.61 -24.26 -0.86
N GLU A 486 21.69 -24.97 -0.22
CA GLU A 486 20.31 -25.11 -0.68
C GLU A 486 19.35 -24.22 0.14
N GLY A 487 18.14 -24.02 -0.37
CA GLY A 487 17.08 -23.29 0.33
C GLY A 487 17.20 -21.76 0.30
N ILE A 488 18.06 -21.20 -0.57
CA ILE A 488 18.06 -19.78 -0.91
C ILE A 488 17.53 -19.61 -2.34
N GLU A 489 16.39 -18.95 -2.48
CA GLU A 489 15.89 -18.53 -3.79
C GLU A 489 16.64 -17.28 -4.26
N VAL A 490 17.06 -17.23 -5.52
CA VAL A 490 17.69 -16.05 -6.11
C VAL A 490 16.78 -15.49 -7.21
N VAL A 491 16.33 -14.25 -7.04
CA VAL A 491 15.45 -13.55 -7.99
C VAL A 491 16.08 -12.24 -8.47
N VAL A 492 15.58 -11.73 -9.59
CA VAL A 492 16.00 -10.44 -10.16
C VAL A 492 14.83 -9.48 -10.17
N ILE A 493 15.00 -8.34 -9.51
CA ILE A 493 14.08 -7.21 -9.58
C ILE A 493 14.93 -5.97 -9.87
N PRO A 494 14.87 -5.38 -11.07
CA PRO A 494 15.69 -4.21 -11.41
C PRO A 494 15.42 -3.03 -10.47
N ALA A 495 16.46 -2.24 -10.19
CA ALA A 495 16.29 -0.99 -9.46
C ALA A 495 15.40 -0.02 -10.24
N ASP A 496 14.51 0.68 -9.53
CA ASP A 496 13.72 1.76 -10.12
C ASP A 496 14.66 2.84 -10.69
N ARG A 497 14.29 3.39 -11.85
CA ARG A 497 15.11 4.40 -12.56
C ARG A 497 14.92 5.81 -12.01
#